data_AF-A0A6B3NAP8-F1
#
_entry.id   AF-A0A6B3NAP8-F1
#
_cell.length_a   1.000
_cell.length_b   1.000
_cell.length_c   1.000
_cell.angle_alpha   90.00
_cell.angle_beta   90.00
_cell.angle_gamma   90.00
#
_symmetry.space_group_name_H-M   'P 1'
#
loop_
_entity.id
_entity.type
_entity.pdbx_description
1 polymer ?
#
loop_
_entity_poly.entity_id
_entity_poly.type
_entity_poly.pdbx_seq_one_letter_code
_entity_poly.pdbx_strand_id
1 'polypeptide(L)'
;MKTPVIAIGLDAADPVLLENWMSQGHLQNLKQLRKQGAYGRLTNLEHYKAETPWTTFLTGCLPSQTGYWAPIKFHEGTYEATLVEAYNFKEYSPFYALGDDYRVAVFDIPQSSLSEQVNGSQVLAWGAHSPQTPTHSLPAQLLSDLISKHGEHPALHKDHGDWWDLDYLQHLKQALETGIEQRSAICRDFLRQEQWDLFLTIFGETHSAGHDFWFLSQPEHPLYHHHKLNGFSSDPMLEVFESVDRAVGEIIAEAPKNAYVIVFAVHGSGSNTTDVTSMLFLPEFLYRFSFPGKSMLPIGKLGVPPLAPIVTPKTMNWQAEVWRQIYHPNPLITWLRRWGPEKLNQKLEPWLPRLAKLTGANYSILSRLRRPGG
;
A
#
# COMPACT_ATOMS: atom_id res chain seq x y z
N MET A 1 14.71 -0.89 -38.32
CA MET A 1 13.83 -1.33 -37.21
C MET A 1 14.19 -0.49 -36.00
N LYS A 2 13.19 0.06 -35.32
CA LYS A 2 13.41 0.80 -34.07
C LYS A 2 13.93 -0.17 -32.99
N THR A 3 14.67 0.35 -32.03
CA THR A 3 15.11 -0.43 -30.87
C THR A 3 14.03 -0.32 -29.79
N PRO A 4 13.32 -1.41 -29.46
CA PRO A 4 12.21 -1.35 -28.51
C PRO A 4 12.70 -1.19 -27.07
N VAL A 5 11.84 -0.65 -26.21
CA VAL A 5 12.09 -0.51 -24.77
C VAL A 5 11.10 -1.37 -24.00
N ILE A 6 11.61 -2.24 -23.14
CA ILE A 6 10.82 -3.04 -22.19
C ILE A 6 11.06 -2.46 -20.80
N ALA A 7 10.08 -1.74 -20.28
CA ALA A 7 10.13 -1.08 -19.00
C ALA A 7 9.25 -1.83 -17.99
N ILE A 8 9.88 -2.34 -16.93
CA ILE A 8 9.22 -3.12 -15.87
C ILE A 8 9.38 -2.39 -14.56
N GLY A 9 8.28 -1.87 -14.01
CA GLY A 9 8.28 -1.23 -12.71
C GLY A 9 8.04 -2.21 -11.58
N LEU A 10 8.61 -1.93 -10.41
CA LEU A 10 8.39 -2.63 -9.16
C LEU A 10 7.79 -1.61 -8.18
N ASP A 11 6.50 -1.69 -7.91
CA ASP A 11 5.82 -0.69 -7.10
C ASP A 11 6.23 -0.78 -5.63
N ALA A 12 6.51 0.37 -5.02
CA ALA A 12 7.04 0.49 -3.66
C ALA A 12 8.27 -0.38 -3.33
N ALA A 13 9.07 -0.79 -4.33
CA ALA A 13 10.24 -1.63 -4.11
C ALA A 13 11.44 -0.80 -3.64
N ASP A 14 11.75 -0.87 -2.35
CA ASP A 14 12.87 -0.12 -1.77
C ASP A 14 14.24 -0.62 -2.28
N PRO A 15 15.11 0.28 -2.80
CA PRO A 15 16.39 -0.13 -3.37
C PRO A 15 17.35 -0.73 -2.33
N VAL A 16 17.28 -0.33 -1.06
CA VAL A 16 18.15 -0.91 -0.02
C VAL A 16 17.78 -2.36 0.24
N LEU A 17 16.48 -2.68 0.27
CA LEU A 17 16.02 -4.07 0.36
C LEU A 17 16.46 -4.92 -0.83
N LEU A 18 16.22 -4.43 -2.06
CA LEU A 18 16.63 -5.14 -3.28
C LEU A 18 18.14 -5.40 -3.30
N GLU A 19 18.94 -4.40 -2.95
CA GLU A 19 20.40 -4.52 -2.87
C GLU A 19 20.84 -5.56 -1.84
N ASN A 20 20.24 -5.53 -0.65
CA ASN A 20 20.54 -6.49 0.42
C ASN A 20 20.20 -7.91 0.00
N TRP A 21 19.00 -8.14 -0.52
CA TRP A 21 18.57 -9.47 -1.00
C TRP A 21 19.43 -9.97 -2.16
N MET A 22 19.77 -9.13 -3.14
CA MET A 22 20.72 -9.50 -4.21
C MET A 22 22.11 -9.88 -3.67
N SER A 23 22.59 -9.18 -2.63
CA SER A 23 23.88 -9.47 -2.00
C SER A 23 23.88 -10.80 -1.25
N GLN A 24 22.73 -11.17 -0.67
CA GLN A 24 22.49 -12.43 0.04
C GLN A 24 22.29 -13.63 -0.90
N GLY A 25 22.18 -13.39 -2.21
CA GLY A 25 21.98 -14.46 -3.20
C GLY A 25 20.51 -14.74 -3.51
N HIS A 26 19.61 -13.82 -3.18
CA HIS A 26 18.25 -13.80 -3.70
C HIS A 26 18.20 -12.93 -4.97
N LEU A 27 17.03 -12.86 -5.62
CA LEU A 27 16.74 -11.96 -6.75
C LEU A 27 17.77 -12.07 -7.90
N GLN A 28 17.92 -13.28 -8.43
CA GLN A 28 19.00 -13.61 -9.36
C GLN A 28 18.87 -12.88 -10.70
N ASN A 29 17.66 -12.67 -11.20
CA ASN A 29 17.45 -11.99 -12.48
C ASN A 29 17.79 -10.50 -12.35
N LEU A 30 17.33 -9.83 -11.29
CA LEU A 30 17.68 -8.43 -10.98
C LEU A 30 19.19 -8.28 -10.75
N LYS A 31 19.82 -9.24 -10.05
CA LYS A 31 21.27 -9.26 -9.84
C LYS A 31 22.03 -9.37 -11.16
N GLN A 32 21.57 -10.23 -12.06
CA GLN A 32 22.16 -10.41 -13.39
C GLN A 32 22.01 -9.14 -14.23
N LEU A 33 20.82 -8.52 -14.25
CA LEU A 33 20.57 -7.26 -14.95
C LEU A 33 21.48 -6.14 -14.45
N ARG A 34 21.60 -5.99 -13.12
CA ARG A 34 22.51 -5.01 -12.50
C ARG A 34 23.97 -5.24 -12.91
N LYS A 35 24.39 -6.49 -13.05
CA LYS A 35 25.76 -6.84 -13.46
C LYS A 35 26.03 -6.57 -14.95
N GLN A 36 25.01 -6.72 -15.80
CA GLN A 36 25.13 -6.60 -17.25
C GLN A 36 24.81 -5.19 -17.78
N GLY A 37 24.17 -4.34 -16.98
CA GLY A 37 23.72 -3.01 -17.36
C GLY A 37 24.25 -1.90 -16.44
N ALA A 38 23.47 -0.82 -16.37
CA ALA A 38 23.70 0.30 -15.45
C ALA A 38 22.69 0.27 -14.31
N TYR A 39 23.10 0.76 -13.15
CA TYR A 39 22.26 0.86 -11.96
C TYR A 39 22.45 2.22 -11.29
N GLY A 40 21.36 2.85 -10.87
CA GLY A 40 21.38 4.13 -10.16
C GLY A 40 20.18 4.24 -9.23
N ARG A 41 20.39 4.93 -8.09
CA ARG A 41 19.30 5.27 -7.16
C ARG A 41 18.66 6.59 -7.59
N LEU A 42 17.34 6.62 -7.58
CA LEU A 42 16.57 7.84 -7.79
C LEU A 42 16.44 8.60 -6.46
N THR A 43 16.46 9.93 -6.54
CA THR A 43 16.07 10.81 -5.42
C THR A 43 14.67 11.32 -5.72
N ASN A 44 13.77 11.15 -4.75
CA ASN A 44 12.39 11.59 -4.87
C ASN A 44 12.19 12.96 -4.19
N LEU A 45 10.97 13.49 -4.29
CA LEU A 45 10.54 14.64 -3.51
C LEU A 45 10.70 14.36 -2.01
N GLU A 46 11.05 15.37 -1.23
CA GLU A 46 11.27 15.20 0.22
C GLU A 46 9.97 14.87 0.96
N HIS A 47 8.86 15.45 0.51
CA HIS A 47 7.53 15.23 1.07
C HIS A 47 6.60 14.80 -0.04
N TYR A 48 6.22 13.52 -0.02
CA TYR A 48 5.31 12.95 -1.00
C TYR A 48 4.35 11.96 -0.34
N LYS A 49 3.22 11.74 -1.02
CA LYS A 49 2.35 10.58 -0.80
C LYS A 49 2.70 9.52 -1.84
N ALA A 50 2.45 8.25 -1.57
CA ALA A 50 2.83 7.14 -2.47
C ALA A 50 2.35 7.37 -3.91
N GLU A 51 1.28 8.14 -4.09
CA GLU A 51 0.69 8.48 -5.37
C GLU A 51 1.48 9.50 -6.22
N THR A 52 2.12 10.44 -5.55
CA THR A 52 2.76 11.60 -6.19
C THR A 52 3.93 11.21 -7.13
N PRO A 53 4.81 10.26 -6.76
CA PRO A 53 5.89 9.79 -7.63
C PRO A 53 5.39 9.16 -8.94
N TRP A 54 4.28 8.42 -8.91
CA TRP A 54 3.69 7.85 -10.13
C TRP A 54 3.23 8.95 -11.07
N THR A 55 2.48 9.94 -10.59
CA THR A 55 2.07 11.08 -11.42
C THR A 55 3.27 11.85 -11.98
N THR A 56 4.32 12.05 -11.17
CA THR A 56 5.55 12.73 -11.60
C THR A 56 6.28 11.94 -12.69
N PHE A 57 6.40 10.62 -12.53
CA PHE A 57 6.97 9.73 -13.53
C PHE A 57 6.16 9.74 -14.83
N LEU A 58 4.83 9.64 -14.72
CA LEU A 58 3.94 9.55 -15.86
C LEU A 58 3.93 10.84 -16.69
N THR A 59 3.98 12.01 -16.05
CA THR A 59 3.85 13.31 -16.74
C THR A 59 5.18 14.04 -16.96
N GLY A 60 6.25 13.64 -16.26
CA GLY A 60 7.50 14.41 -16.18
C GLY A 60 7.36 15.75 -15.44
N CYS A 61 6.22 16.01 -14.79
CA CYS A 61 5.88 17.28 -14.17
C CYS A 61 5.81 17.16 -12.64
N LEU A 62 6.29 18.19 -11.95
CA LEU A 62 6.20 18.25 -10.49
C LEU A 62 4.75 18.51 -10.03
N PRO A 63 4.38 18.14 -8.79
CA PRO A 63 3.06 18.44 -8.21
C PRO A 63 2.69 19.93 -8.23
N SER A 64 3.69 20.80 -8.12
CA SER A 64 3.51 22.25 -8.23
C SER A 64 3.09 22.72 -9.63
N GLN A 65 3.33 21.92 -10.66
CA GLN A 65 2.91 22.17 -12.05
C GLN A 65 1.57 21.49 -12.34
N THR A 66 1.43 20.20 -11.99
CA THR A 66 0.19 19.45 -12.26
C THR A 66 -0.96 19.82 -11.34
N GLY A 67 -0.67 20.44 -10.20
CA GLY A 67 -1.63 20.71 -9.13
C GLY A 67 -2.12 19.46 -8.38
N TYR A 68 -1.56 18.28 -8.71
CA TYR A 68 -1.93 17.00 -8.10
C TYR A 68 -0.93 16.62 -7.00
N TRP A 69 -1.40 16.61 -5.76
CA TRP A 69 -0.59 16.32 -4.57
C TRP A 69 -0.96 15.00 -3.90
N ALA A 70 -2.24 14.62 -3.93
CA ALA A 70 -2.81 13.46 -3.26
C ALA A 70 -4.13 13.09 -3.93
N PRO A 71 -4.62 11.84 -3.76
CA PRO A 71 -5.91 11.42 -4.30
C PRO A 71 -7.09 12.11 -3.61
N ILE A 72 -6.84 12.81 -2.48
CA ILE A 72 -7.81 13.64 -1.77
C ILE A 72 -7.38 15.10 -1.87
N LYS A 73 -8.29 15.96 -2.33
CA LYS A 73 -8.09 17.41 -2.43
C LYS A 73 -8.96 18.14 -1.40
N PHE A 74 -8.33 19.02 -0.62
CA PHE A 74 -9.01 19.91 0.31
C PHE A 74 -9.32 21.25 -0.36
N HIS A 75 -10.51 21.78 -0.10
CA HIS A 75 -10.97 23.07 -0.62
C HIS A 75 -10.80 24.16 0.44
N GLU A 76 -10.06 25.20 0.07
CA GLU A 76 -9.82 26.35 0.93
C GLU A 76 -11.14 27.07 1.28
N GLY A 77 -11.27 27.53 2.52
CA GLY A 77 -12.43 28.27 3.01
C GLY A 77 -13.63 27.41 3.41
N THR A 78 -13.78 26.18 2.88
CA THR A 78 -14.89 25.27 3.23
C THR A 78 -14.47 24.05 4.04
N TYR A 79 -13.19 23.66 4.00
CA TYR A 79 -12.68 22.38 4.54
C TYR A 79 -13.31 21.15 3.89
N GLU A 80 -14.00 21.31 2.76
CA GLU A 80 -14.51 20.16 2.01
C GLU A 80 -13.35 19.36 1.43
N ALA A 81 -13.54 18.04 1.35
CA ALA A 81 -12.57 17.13 0.77
C ALA A 81 -13.24 16.37 -0.38
N THR A 82 -12.58 16.31 -1.53
CA THR A 82 -13.04 15.55 -2.70
C THR A 82 -12.00 14.54 -3.11
N LEU A 83 -12.44 13.33 -3.47
CA LEU A 83 -11.60 12.33 -4.11
C LEU A 83 -11.37 12.73 -5.57
N VAL A 84 -10.11 12.78 -5.99
CA VAL A 84 -9.65 13.12 -7.35
C VAL A 84 -9.25 11.86 -8.13
N GLU A 85 -8.87 10.78 -7.43
CA GLU A 85 -8.39 9.53 -8.03
C GLU A 85 -7.12 9.75 -8.90
N ALA A 86 -6.91 8.94 -9.95
CA ALA A 86 -5.77 9.06 -10.85
C ALA A 86 -5.73 10.38 -11.63
N TYR A 87 -4.51 10.83 -11.98
CA TYR A 87 -4.33 12.02 -12.82
C TYR A 87 -4.88 11.77 -14.22
N ASN A 88 -5.73 12.67 -14.72
CA ASN A 88 -6.56 12.46 -15.91
C ASN A 88 -5.89 12.81 -17.25
N PHE A 89 -4.62 13.23 -17.23
CA PHE A 89 -3.82 13.63 -18.39
C PHE A 89 -4.40 14.72 -19.31
N LYS A 90 -5.37 15.52 -18.85
CA LYS A 90 -5.97 16.59 -19.68
C LYS A 90 -5.01 17.74 -19.98
N GLU A 91 -4.16 18.09 -19.02
CA GLU A 91 -3.21 19.21 -19.15
C GLU A 91 -1.80 18.71 -19.50
N TYR A 92 -1.37 17.62 -18.87
CA TYR A 92 -0.09 16.98 -19.14
C TYR A 92 -0.30 15.54 -19.59
N SER A 93 -0.01 15.25 -20.85
CA SER A 93 -0.08 13.89 -21.41
C SER A 93 0.94 12.96 -20.74
N PRO A 94 0.68 11.65 -20.69
CA PRO A 94 1.68 10.71 -20.19
C PRO A 94 2.87 10.65 -21.15
N PHE A 95 4.08 10.43 -20.63
CA PHE A 95 5.32 10.38 -21.42
C PHE A 95 5.28 9.28 -22.50
N TYR A 96 4.45 8.26 -22.31
CA TYR A 96 4.26 7.15 -23.23
C TYR A 96 3.24 7.43 -24.34
N ALA A 97 2.60 8.61 -24.38
CA ALA A 97 1.80 9.06 -25.51
C ALA A 97 2.72 9.58 -26.64
N LEU A 98 3.40 8.65 -27.32
CA LEU A 98 4.48 8.94 -28.27
C LEU A 98 4.00 9.27 -29.70
N GLY A 99 2.69 9.40 -29.93
CA GLY A 99 2.09 9.63 -31.24
C GLY A 99 2.01 8.38 -32.13
N ASP A 100 1.49 8.56 -33.35
CA ASP A 100 1.14 7.45 -34.25
C ASP A 100 2.35 6.66 -34.78
N ASP A 101 3.55 7.24 -34.72
CA ASP A 101 4.76 6.58 -35.20
C ASP A 101 5.21 5.42 -34.28
N TYR A 102 4.75 5.35 -33.03
CA TYR A 102 5.24 4.40 -32.03
C TYR A 102 4.13 3.47 -31.53
N ARG A 103 4.38 2.16 -31.54
CA ARG A 103 3.48 1.16 -30.95
C ARG A 103 3.77 1.02 -29.46
N VAL A 104 2.76 1.27 -28.62
CA VAL A 104 2.94 1.26 -27.16
C VAL A 104 1.96 0.32 -26.48
N ALA A 105 2.46 -0.55 -25.63
CA ALA A 105 1.66 -1.37 -24.72
C ALA A 105 1.90 -0.96 -23.27
N VAL A 106 0.83 -0.71 -22.54
CA VAL A 106 0.83 -0.34 -21.13
C VAL A 106 -0.03 -1.32 -20.36
N PHE A 107 0.57 -1.99 -19.37
CA PHE A 107 -0.10 -2.99 -18.57
C PHE A 107 0.03 -2.71 -17.07
N ASP A 108 -1.11 -2.32 -16.48
CA ASP A 108 -1.38 -2.25 -15.04
C ASP A 108 -0.52 -1.22 -14.28
N ILE A 109 -0.42 -0.02 -14.85
CA ILE A 109 0.22 1.13 -14.21
C ILE A 109 -0.62 1.60 -13.02
N PRO A 110 -0.02 1.77 -11.82
CA PRO A 110 -0.69 2.38 -10.69
C PRO A 110 -1.15 3.80 -11.00
N GLN A 111 -2.39 4.14 -10.63
CA GLN A 111 -2.86 5.52 -10.51
C GLN A 111 -2.75 6.34 -11.79
N SER A 112 -2.99 5.66 -12.90
CA SER A 112 -3.03 6.24 -14.23
C SER A 112 -4.46 6.23 -14.74
N SER A 113 -4.81 7.18 -15.60
CA SER A 113 -5.98 7.06 -16.47
C SER A 113 -5.57 6.51 -17.83
N LEU A 114 -6.53 6.07 -18.63
CA LEU A 114 -6.30 5.80 -20.05
C LEU A 114 -5.98 7.11 -20.78
N SER A 115 -5.15 7.03 -21.82
CA SER A 115 -4.91 8.14 -22.74
C SER A 115 -5.25 7.74 -24.17
N GLU A 116 -6.15 8.47 -24.82
CA GLU A 116 -6.52 8.25 -26.22
C GLU A 116 -5.39 8.58 -27.20
N GLN A 117 -4.33 9.25 -26.73
CA GLN A 117 -3.17 9.65 -27.52
C GLN A 117 -2.12 8.52 -27.68
N VAL A 118 -2.39 7.35 -27.12
CA VAL A 118 -1.48 6.20 -27.17
C VAL A 118 -1.86 5.31 -28.35
N ASN A 119 -0.95 5.16 -29.31
CA ASN A 119 -1.11 4.22 -30.40
C ASN A 119 -0.77 2.79 -29.95
N GLY A 120 -1.71 2.13 -29.28
CA GLY A 120 -1.58 0.73 -28.87
C GLY A 120 -2.49 0.34 -27.72
N SER A 121 -2.06 -0.67 -26.98
CA SER A 121 -2.90 -1.33 -25.97
C SER A 121 -2.64 -0.78 -24.58
N GLN A 122 -3.69 -0.52 -23.81
CA GLN A 122 -3.63 -0.11 -22.42
C GLN A 122 -4.60 -0.97 -21.61
N VAL A 123 -4.16 -1.49 -20.47
CA VAL A 123 -5.03 -2.14 -19.48
C VAL A 123 -4.63 -1.61 -18.12
N LEU A 124 -5.61 -1.15 -17.35
CA LEU A 124 -5.40 -0.55 -16.04
C LEU A 124 -6.21 -1.30 -14.99
N ALA A 125 -5.69 -1.32 -13.77
CA ALA A 125 -6.32 -1.92 -12.59
C ALA A 125 -6.77 -3.37 -12.81
N TRP A 126 -5.97 -4.17 -13.52
CA TRP A 126 -6.15 -5.62 -13.58
C TRP A 126 -5.69 -6.27 -12.26
N GLY A 127 -4.58 -5.79 -11.69
CA GLY A 127 -4.02 -6.29 -10.43
C GLY A 127 -3.20 -5.25 -9.66
N ALA A 128 -3.25 -3.97 -10.03
CA ALA A 128 -2.48 -2.91 -9.37
C ALA A 128 -2.92 -2.71 -7.91
N HIS A 129 -1.95 -2.44 -7.02
CA HIS A 129 -2.23 -2.03 -5.64
C HIS A 129 -2.84 -0.63 -5.63
N SER A 130 -3.95 -0.44 -4.90
CA SER A 130 -4.66 0.84 -4.77
C SER A 130 -4.72 1.62 -6.10
N PRO A 131 -5.42 1.08 -7.13
CA PRO A 131 -5.24 1.53 -8.51
C PRO A 131 -5.67 2.98 -8.76
N GLN A 132 -6.56 3.54 -7.93
CA GLN A 132 -7.15 4.88 -8.09
C GLN A 132 -7.75 5.11 -9.51
N THR A 133 -8.19 4.04 -10.17
CA THR A 133 -8.81 4.09 -11.50
C THR A 133 -9.70 2.86 -11.67
N PRO A 134 -10.78 2.92 -12.48
CA PRO A 134 -11.57 1.74 -12.79
C PRO A 134 -10.76 0.65 -13.52
N THR A 135 -11.13 -0.61 -13.33
CA THR A 135 -10.63 -1.73 -14.13
C THR A 135 -11.17 -1.64 -15.55
N HIS A 136 -10.32 -1.25 -16.50
CA HIS A 136 -10.69 -1.05 -17.89
C HIS A 136 -9.50 -1.16 -18.85
N SER A 137 -9.78 -1.13 -20.15
CA SER A 137 -8.75 -1.23 -21.19
C SER A 137 -9.08 -0.43 -22.44
N LEU A 138 -8.05 -0.15 -23.23
CA LEU A 138 -8.15 0.25 -24.63
C LEU A 138 -7.31 -0.72 -25.47
N PRO A 139 -7.89 -1.39 -26.49
CA PRO A 139 -9.31 -1.41 -26.82
C PRO A 139 -10.16 -2.07 -25.73
N ALA A 140 -11.43 -1.67 -25.59
CA ALA A 140 -12.29 -2.06 -24.46
C ALA A 140 -12.46 -3.58 -24.24
N GLN A 141 -12.40 -4.37 -25.32
CA GLN A 141 -12.55 -5.84 -25.28
C GLN A 141 -11.30 -6.56 -24.70
N LEU A 142 -10.14 -5.89 -24.70
CA LEU A 142 -8.87 -6.49 -24.31
C LEU A 142 -8.90 -7.04 -22.88
N LEU A 143 -9.45 -6.27 -21.93
CA LEU A 143 -9.57 -6.70 -20.55
C LEU A 143 -10.35 -8.00 -20.40
N SER A 144 -11.52 -8.12 -21.05
CA SER A 144 -12.33 -9.34 -20.97
C SER A 144 -11.64 -10.55 -21.60
N ASP A 145 -10.88 -10.34 -22.67
CA ASP A 145 -10.12 -11.41 -23.32
C ASP A 145 -8.99 -11.91 -22.40
N LEU A 146 -8.29 -10.98 -21.73
CA LEU A 146 -7.27 -11.32 -20.74
C LEU A 146 -7.85 -12.07 -19.54
N ILE A 147 -8.95 -11.57 -18.97
CA ILE A 147 -9.63 -12.24 -17.86
C ILE A 147 -10.11 -13.63 -18.27
N SER A 148 -10.67 -13.79 -19.47
CA SER A 148 -11.12 -15.10 -19.96
C SER A 148 -9.97 -16.09 -20.13
N LYS A 149 -8.76 -15.62 -20.46
CA LYS A 149 -7.60 -16.49 -20.72
C LYS A 149 -6.80 -16.80 -19.47
N HIS A 150 -6.56 -15.80 -18.62
CA HIS A 150 -5.62 -15.88 -17.50
C HIS A 150 -6.32 -15.82 -16.14
N GLY A 151 -7.56 -15.33 -16.09
CA GLY A 151 -8.29 -15.05 -14.86
C GLY A 151 -8.17 -13.60 -14.39
N GLU A 152 -8.97 -13.27 -13.38
CA GLU A 152 -8.84 -12.03 -12.61
C GLU A 152 -7.65 -12.13 -11.65
N HIS A 153 -7.04 -10.99 -11.32
CA HIS A 153 -6.02 -10.96 -10.29
C HIS A 153 -6.64 -11.22 -8.92
N PRO A 154 -6.23 -12.28 -8.20
CA PRO A 154 -6.95 -12.73 -7.00
C PRO A 154 -6.82 -11.77 -5.81
N ALA A 155 -5.80 -10.90 -5.78
CA ALA A 155 -5.59 -9.93 -4.71
C ALA A 155 -6.13 -8.51 -5.00
N LEU A 156 -6.69 -8.26 -6.20
CA LEU A 156 -7.21 -6.92 -6.51
C LEU A 156 -8.33 -6.55 -5.53
N HIS A 157 -8.15 -5.42 -4.84
CA HIS A 157 -9.04 -4.96 -3.75
C HIS A 157 -9.23 -5.99 -2.63
N LYS A 158 -8.26 -6.87 -2.37
CA LYS A 158 -8.32 -7.88 -1.30
C LYS A 158 -7.02 -7.91 -0.48
N ASP A 159 -6.27 -6.83 -0.53
CA ASP A 159 -4.99 -6.61 0.15
C ASP A 159 -5.12 -5.54 1.25
N HIS A 160 -6.18 -5.62 2.04
CA HIS A 160 -6.48 -4.68 3.13
C HIS A 160 -6.94 -5.39 4.41
N GLY A 161 -6.18 -6.39 4.84
CA GLY A 161 -6.49 -7.14 6.05
C GLY A 161 -5.71 -6.66 7.27
N ASP A 162 -5.88 -7.41 8.35
CA ASP A 162 -5.19 -7.14 9.60
C ASP A 162 -3.96 -8.05 9.75
N TRP A 163 -2.84 -7.48 10.18
CA TRP A 163 -1.57 -8.20 10.34
C TRP A 163 -1.61 -9.37 11.35
N TRP A 164 -2.61 -9.42 12.23
CA TRP A 164 -2.80 -10.52 13.20
C TRP A 164 -3.70 -11.64 12.68
N ASP A 165 -4.32 -11.47 11.52
CA ASP A 165 -5.16 -12.49 10.89
C ASP A 165 -4.29 -13.41 10.02
N LEU A 166 -3.99 -14.59 10.56
CA LEU A 166 -3.13 -15.56 9.90
C LEU A 166 -3.75 -16.10 8.59
N ASP A 167 -5.05 -16.35 8.60
CA ASP A 167 -5.75 -16.87 7.41
C ASP A 167 -5.69 -15.84 6.30
N TYR A 168 -5.88 -14.55 6.64
CA TYR A 168 -5.69 -13.45 5.69
C TYR A 168 -4.27 -13.43 5.11
N LEU A 169 -3.24 -13.43 5.96
CA LEU A 169 -1.84 -13.35 5.49
C LEU A 169 -1.47 -14.52 4.56
N GLN A 170 -1.93 -15.74 4.88
CA GLN A 170 -1.70 -16.91 4.04
C GLN A 170 -2.41 -16.80 2.69
N HIS A 171 -3.70 -16.40 2.69
CA HIS A 171 -4.45 -16.19 1.45
C HIS A 171 -3.85 -15.07 0.61
N LEU A 172 -3.41 -13.96 1.23
CA LEU A 172 -2.79 -12.85 0.53
C LEU A 172 -1.53 -13.31 -0.19
N LYS A 173 -0.62 -14.01 0.51
CA LYS A 173 0.61 -14.51 -0.11
C LYS A 173 0.32 -15.37 -1.34
N GLN A 174 -0.58 -16.34 -1.21
CA GLN A 174 -0.98 -17.22 -2.31
C GLN A 174 -1.61 -16.43 -3.47
N ALA A 175 -2.45 -15.43 -3.15
CA ALA A 175 -3.06 -14.57 -4.16
C ALA A 175 -2.02 -13.74 -4.89
N LEU A 176 -1.04 -13.15 -4.19
CA LEU A 176 0.05 -12.41 -4.82
C LEU A 176 0.90 -13.30 -5.73
N GLU A 177 1.27 -14.51 -5.29
CA GLU A 177 2.03 -15.46 -6.11
C GLU A 177 1.27 -15.88 -7.39
N THR A 178 -0.02 -16.19 -7.25
CA THR A 178 -0.89 -16.50 -8.40
C THR A 178 -1.01 -15.31 -9.34
N GLY A 179 -1.18 -14.10 -8.79
CA GLY A 179 -1.24 -12.85 -9.53
C GLY A 179 0.03 -12.56 -10.33
N ILE A 180 1.20 -12.77 -9.75
CA ILE A 180 2.51 -12.64 -10.40
C ILE A 180 2.65 -13.61 -11.59
N GLU A 181 2.23 -14.87 -11.41
CA GLU A 181 2.27 -15.88 -12.48
C GLU A 181 1.37 -15.49 -13.66
N GLN A 182 0.14 -15.08 -13.37
CA GLN A 182 -0.82 -14.58 -14.36
C GLN A 182 -0.30 -13.30 -15.04
N ARG A 183 0.27 -12.35 -14.29
CA ARG A 183 0.88 -11.12 -14.82
C ARG A 183 2.02 -11.45 -15.78
N SER A 184 2.92 -12.36 -15.41
CA SER A 184 4.00 -12.85 -16.27
C SER A 184 3.45 -13.46 -17.58
N ALA A 185 2.42 -14.31 -17.48
CA ALA A 185 1.77 -14.91 -18.65
C ALA A 185 1.15 -13.87 -19.58
N ILE A 186 0.44 -12.88 -19.02
CA ILE A 186 -0.14 -11.77 -19.78
C ILE A 186 0.96 -10.97 -20.48
N CYS A 187 2.00 -10.56 -19.76
CA CYS A 187 3.10 -9.76 -20.34
C CYS A 187 3.77 -10.49 -21.51
N ARG A 188 4.02 -11.80 -21.39
CA ARG A 188 4.57 -12.61 -22.48
C ARG A 188 3.62 -12.71 -23.67
N ASP A 189 2.32 -12.78 -23.46
CA ASP A 189 1.34 -12.75 -24.56
C ASP A 189 1.36 -11.42 -25.30
N PHE A 190 1.40 -10.29 -24.58
CA PHE A 190 1.56 -8.96 -25.20
C PHE A 190 2.81 -8.91 -26.07
N LEU A 191 3.96 -9.38 -25.56
CA LEU A 191 5.23 -9.38 -26.30
C LEU A 191 5.22 -10.29 -27.55
N ARG A 192 4.40 -11.35 -27.55
CA ARG A 192 4.22 -12.25 -28.71
C ARG A 192 3.21 -11.73 -29.73
N GLN A 193 2.26 -10.91 -29.31
CA GLN A 193 1.16 -10.45 -30.15
C GLN A 193 1.65 -9.55 -31.29
N GLU A 194 2.52 -8.60 -30.99
CA GLU A 194 3.07 -7.66 -31.95
C GLU A 194 4.40 -7.06 -31.49
N GLN A 195 5.04 -6.29 -32.36
CA GLN A 195 6.27 -5.57 -32.02
C GLN A 195 5.93 -4.20 -31.41
N TRP A 196 6.11 -4.09 -30.10
CA TRP A 196 5.98 -2.84 -29.37
C TRP A 196 7.29 -2.04 -29.42
N ASP A 197 7.21 -0.74 -29.70
CA ASP A 197 8.32 0.19 -29.52
C ASP A 197 8.57 0.50 -28.04
N LEU A 198 7.49 0.52 -27.24
CA LEU A 198 7.52 0.60 -25.78
C LEU A 198 6.53 -0.40 -25.19
N PHE A 199 7.02 -1.31 -24.34
CA PHE A 199 6.21 -2.13 -23.46
C PHE A 199 6.46 -1.69 -22.03
N LEU A 200 5.42 -1.26 -21.32
CA LEU A 200 5.50 -0.73 -19.97
C LEU A 200 4.55 -1.49 -19.05
N THR A 201 5.09 -2.18 -18.04
CA THR A 201 4.28 -2.90 -17.05
C THR A 201 4.83 -2.76 -15.65
N ILE A 202 3.99 -2.86 -14.62
CA ILE A 202 4.38 -2.70 -13.22
C ILE A 202 3.97 -3.95 -12.44
N PHE A 203 4.79 -4.39 -11.49
CA PHE A 203 4.39 -5.34 -10.45
C PHE A 203 3.89 -4.56 -9.24
N GLY A 204 2.58 -4.64 -8.95
CA GLY A 204 1.97 -4.04 -7.76
C GLY A 204 2.12 -4.92 -6.51
N GLU A 205 2.44 -6.19 -6.69
CA GLU A 205 2.49 -7.20 -5.64
C GLU A 205 3.61 -6.94 -4.63
N THR A 206 4.69 -6.28 -5.06
CA THR A 206 5.75 -5.80 -4.17
C THR A 206 5.23 -4.74 -3.18
N HIS A 207 4.25 -3.93 -3.58
CA HIS A 207 3.62 -2.92 -2.72
C HIS A 207 2.73 -3.59 -1.67
N SER A 208 1.83 -4.49 -2.10
CA SER A 208 0.96 -5.24 -1.17
C SER A 208 1.80 -6.09 -0.19
N ALA A 209 2.85 -6.77 -0.66
CA ALA A 209 3.75 -7.51 0.22
C ALA A 209 4.48 -6.60 1.22
N GLY A 210 4.90 -5.39 0.80
CA GLY A 210 5.48 -4.39 1.68
C GLY A 210 4.49 -3.87 2.73
N HIS A 211 3.19 -3.79 2.43
CA HIS A 211 2.19 -3.40 3.41
C HIS A 211 1.97 -4.48 4.48
N ASP A 212 1.77 -5.73 4.05
CA ASP A 212 1.26 -6.78 4.92
C ASP A 212 2.34 -7.69 5.51
N PHE A 213 3.54 -7.74 4.92
CA PHE A 213 4.60 -8.67 5.36
C PHE A 213 5.87 -8.00 5.88
N TRP A 214 5.98 -6.67 5.82
CA TRP A 214 7.18 -5.94 6.29
C TRP A 214 7.59 -6.34 7.71
N PHE A 215 6.60 -6.47 8.59
CA PHE A 215 6.81 -6.82 9.98
C PHE A 215 7.33 -8.25 10.19
N LEU A 216 7.16 -9.14 9.21
CA LEU A 216 7.68 -10.52 9.22
C LEU A 216 9.06 -10.62 8.58
N SER A 217 9.44 -9.63 7.77
CA SER A 217 10.67 -9.64 6.98
C SER A 217 11.81 -8.83 7.63
N GLN A 218 11.48 -7.68 8.24
CA GLN A 218 12.48 -6.70 8.66
C GLN A 218 12.81 -6.78 10.16
N PRO A 219 14.05 -7.17 10.55
CA PRO A 219 14.44 -7.39 11.95
C PRO A 219 14.17 -6.23 12.91
N GLU A 220 14.26 -5.01 12.40
CA GLU A 220 14.13 -3.79 13.22
C GLU A 220 12.67 -3.42 13.49
N HIS A 221 11.73 -4.13 12.86
CA HIS A 221 10.31 -3.90 13.10
C HIS A 221 9.92 -4.43 14.50
N PRO A 222 9.16 -3.66 15.32
CA PRO A 222 8.80 -4.08 16.68
C PRO A 222 8.06 -5.43 16.77
N LEU A 223 7.36 -5.82 15.71
CA LEU A 223 6.63 -7.09 15.62
C LEU A 223 7.46 -8.25 15.03
N TYR A 224 8.69 -8.02 14.58
CA TYR A 224 9.50 -9.04 13.89
C TYR A 224 9.77 -10.28 14.73
N HIS A 225 10.12 -10.10 16.00
CA HIS A 225 10.37 -11.23 16.90
C HIS A 225 9.09 -12.00 17.27
N HIS A 226 7.92 -11.54 16.82
CA HIS A 226 6.64 -12.20 16.97
C HIS A 226 6.22 -12.99 15.72
N HIS A 227 7.07 -13.08 14.68
CA HIS A 227 6.77 -13.78 13.41
C HIS A 227 6.33 -15.23 13.59
N LYS A 228 6.86 -15.97 14.58
CA LYS A 228 6.49 -17.36 14.87
C LYS A 228 5.01 -17.55 15.21
N LEU A 229 4.32 -16.48 15.61
CA LEU A 229 2.89 -16.49 15.88
C LEU A 229 2.05 -16.50 14.59
N ASN A 230 2.67 -16.19 13.46
CA ASN A 230 2.00 -16.02 12.17
C ASN A 230 2.27 -17.17 11.21
N GLY A 231 2.60 -18.37 11.69
CA GLY A 231 2.55 -19.62 10.90
C GLY A 231 3.50 -19.74 9.69
N PHE A 232 4.28 -18.74 9.34
CA PHE A 232 5.25 -18.80 8.24
C PHE A 232 6.55 -19.49 8.66
N SER A 233 7.04 -20.40 7.83
CA SER A 233 8.33 -21.11 8.01
C SER A 233 9.54 -20.32 7.51
N SER A 234 9.29 -19.29 6.71
CA SER A 234 10.25 -18.52 5.91
C SER A 234 9.73 -17.07 5.78
N ASP A 235 10.51 -16.19 5.15
CA ASP A 235 10.13 -14.78 4.95
C ASP A 235 9.13 -14.65 3.78
N PRO A 236 7.83 -14.41 4.05
CA PRO A 236 6.83 -14.36 2.99
C PRO A 236 6.97 -13.13 2.09
N MET A 237 7.57 -12.03 2.58
CA MET A 237 7.82 -10.85 1.76
C MET A 237 8.89 -11.16 0.73
N LEU A 238 10.01 -11.75 1.18
CA LEU A 238 11.10 -12.13 0.29
C LEU A 238 10.64 -13.12 -0.78
N GLU A 239 9.83 -14.13 -0.42
CA GLU A 239 9.29 -15.11 -1.39
C GLU A 239 8.42 -14.47 -2.48
N VAL A 240 7.64 -13.43 -2.15
CA VAL A 240 6.89 -12.65 -3.15
C VAL A 240 7.87 -11.91 -4.07
N PHE A 241 8.91 -11.27 -3.53
CA PHE A 241 9.94 -10.59 -4.34
C PHE A 241 10.73 -11.56 -5.22
N GLU A 242 11.02 -12.78 -4.76
CA GLU A 242 11.65 -13.84 -5.56
C GLU A 242 10.72 -14.31 -6.70
N SER A 243 9.42 -14.37 -6.45
CA SER A 243 8.43 -14.68 -7.48
C SER A 243 8.36 -13.59 -8.54
N VAL A 244 8.41 -12.32 -8.14
CA VAL A 244 8.52 -11.17 -9.06
C VAL A 244 9.83 -11.23 -9.85
N ASP A 245 10.98 -11.49 -9.20
CA ASP A 245 12.28 -11.60 -9.88
C ASP A 245 12.28 -12.67 -10.98
N ARG A 246 11.69 -13.83 -10.69
CA ARG A 246 11.50 -14.91 -11.67
C ARG A 246 10.60 -14.45 -12.83
N ALA A 247 9.47 -13.81 -12.55
CA ALA A 247 8.57 -13.27 -13.56
C ALA A 247 9.26 -12.20 -14.45
N VAL A 248 10.08 -11.32 -13.86
CA VAL A 248 10.92 -10.36 -14.60
C VAL A 248 11.83 -11.10 -15.58
N GLY A 249 12.50 -12.16 -15.12
CA GLY A 249 13.34 -13.00 -15.99
C GLY A 249 12.57 -13.64 -17.15
N GLU A 250 11.37 -14.16 -16.88
CA GLU A 250 10.49 -14.75 -17.90
C GLU A 250 10.02 -13.73 -18.95
N ILE A 251 9.69 -12.50 -18.53
CA ILE A 251 9.29 -11.41 -19.44
C ILE A 251 10.47 -10.99 -20.32
N ILE A 252 11.65 -10.83 -19.73
CA ILE A 252 12.87 -10.42 -20.46
C ILE A 252 13.29 -11.51 -21.47
N ALA A 253 13.10 -12.78 -21.15
CA ALA A 253 13.41 -13.87 -22.07
C ALA A 253 12.52 -13.86 -23.34
N GLU A 254 11.32 -13.29 -23.26
CA GLU A 254 10.41 -13.12 -24.40
C GLU A 254 10.68 -11.83 -25.19
N ALA A 255 11.42 -10.87 -24.60
CA ALA A 255 11.70 -9.60 -25.24
C ALA A 255 12.55 -9.76 -26.52
N PRO A 256 12.41 -8.85 -27.50
CA PRO A 256 13.29 -8.82 -28.66
C PRO A 256 14.76 -8.73 -28.25
N LYS A 257 15.64 -9.49 -28.92
CA LYS A 257 17.08 -9.55 -28.56
C LYS A 257 17.82 -8.21 -28.64
N ASN A 258 17.31 -7.26 -29.43
CA ASN A 258 17.86 -5.92 -29.54
C ASN A 258 17.22 -4.92 -28.56
N ALA A 259 16.24 -5.32 -27.75
CA ALA A 259 15.53 -4.40 -26.86
C ALA A 259 16.42 -3.81 -25.77
N TYR A 260 16.14 -2.56 -25.40
CA TYR A 260 16.58 -2.02 -24.12
C TYR A 260 15.64 -2.48 -23.02
N VAL A 261 16.19 -2.98 -21.92
CA VAL A 261 15.42 -3.39 -20.75
C VAL A 261 15.68 -2.41 -19.62
N ILE A 262 14.62 -1.90 -19.00
CA ILE A 262 14.66 -1.03 -17.84
C ILE A 262 13.83 -1.68 -16.74
N VAL A 263 14.45 -1.90 -15.58
CA VAL A 263 13.71 -2.25 -14.36
C VAL A 263 13.85 -1.10 -13.38
N PHE A 264 12.73 -0.62 -12.84
CA PHE A 264 12.72 0.61 -12.04
C PHE A 264 11.70 0.55 -10.90
N ALA A 265 11.89 1.41 -9.91
CA ALA A 265 10.89 1.70 -8.89
C ALA A 265 10.88 3.22 -8.71
N VAL A 266 9.70 3.85 -8.77
CA VAL A 266 9.59 5.31 -8.65
C VAL A 266 9.52 5.77 -7.19
N HIS A 267 9.25 4.85 -6.27
CA HIS A 267 9.41 5.02 -4.83
C HIS A 267 9.67 3.67 -4.14
N GLY A 268 10.15 3.72 -2.90
CA GLY A 268 10.29 2.55 -2.03
C GLY A 268 9.18 2.45 -0.99
N SER A 269 9.33 1.47 -0.10
CA SER A 269 8.53 1.28 1.11
C SER A 269 9.45 1.23 2.34
N GLY A 270 8.87 1.44 3.51
CA GLY A 270 9.60 1.52 4.77
C GLY A 270 8.69 1.17 5.95
N SER A 271 9.28 1.04 7.14
CA SER A 271 8.47 0.87 8.35
C SER A 271 7.54 2.06 8.54
N ASN A 272 6.24 1.78 8.70
CA ASN A 272 5.25 2.80 8.98
C ASN A 272 5.44 3.32 10.43
N THR A 273 6.07 4.48 10.53
CA THR A 273 6.28 5.20 11.81
C THR A 273 5.33 6.39 11.97
N THR A 274 4.53 6.69 10.94
CA THR A 274 3.68 7.88 10.88
C THR A 274 2.35 7.68 11.58
N ASP A 275 1.75 6.49 11.50
CA ASP A 275 0.38 6.27 11.99
C ASP A 275 0.28 6.39 13.50
N VAL A 276 1.25 5.87 14.25
CA VAL A 276 1.28 6.05 15.70
C VAL A 276 1.37 7.54 16.06
N THR A 277 2.21 8.29 15.34
CA THR A 277 2.37 9.72 15.60
C THR A 277 1.10 10.50 15.25
N SER A 278 0.47 10.22 14.10
CA SER A 278 -0.68 10.96 13.59
C SER A 278 -2.01 10.54 14.23
N MET A 279 -2.22 9.24 14.46
CA MET A 279 -3.49 8.68 14.94
C MET A 279 -3.55 8.52 16.45
N LEU A 280 -2.41 8.42 17.15
CA LEU A 280 -2.37 8.25 18.61
C LEU A 280 -1.77 9.46 19.32
N PHE A 281 -0.55 9.87 18.96
CA PHE A 281 0.17 10.90 19.71
C PHE A 281 -0.37 12.30 19.47
N LEU A 282 -0.67 12.68 18.22
CA LEU A 282 -1.24 13.99 17.92
C LEU A 282 -2.61 14.20 18.61
N PRO A 283 -3.57 13.26 18.53
CA PRO A 283 -4.81 13.35 19.29
C PRO A 283 -4.60 13.45 20.81
N GLU A 284 -3.68 12.66 21.39
CA GLU A 284 -3.34 12.75 22.82
C GLU A 284 -2.75 14.12 23.16
N PHE A 285 -1.83 14.64 22.35
CA PHE A 285 -1.22 15.94 22.54
C PHE A 285 -2.27 17.06 22.52
N LEU A 286 -3.11 17.11 21.48
CA LEU A 286 -4.18 18.10 21.33
C LEU A 286 -5.17 18.03 22.51
N TYR A 287 -5.46 16.81 22.98
CA TYR A 287 -6.30 16.61 24.16
C TYR A 287 -5.66 17.22 25.41
N ARG A 288 -4.40 16.89 25.72
CA ARG A 288 -3.71 17.43 26.91
C ARG A 288 -3.54 18.94 26.85
N PHE A 289 -3.25 19.47 25.67
CA PHE A 289 -3.15 20.90 25.43
C PHE A 289 -4.47 21.61 25.73
N SER A 290 -5.59 21.04 25.29
CA SER A 290 -6.93 21.59 25.52
C SER A 290 -7.45 21.37 26.96
N PHE A 291 -6.95 20.34 27.64
CA PHE A 291 -7.39 19.94 28.98
C PHE A 291 -6.19 19.73 29.94
N PRO A 292 -5.59 20.80 30.47
CA PRO A 292 -4.43 20.72 31.35
C PRO A 292 -4.65 19.78 32.54
N GLY A 293 -3.65 18.92 32.81
CA GLY A 293 -3.70 17.93 33.89
C GLY A 293 -4.55 16.69 33.60
N LYS A 294 -5.17 16.58 32.42
CA LYS A 294 -5.91 15.39 31.98
C LYS A 294 -5.11 14.60 30.94
N SER A 295 -5.46 13.34 30.74
CA SER A 295 -4.96 12.48 29.66
C SER A 295 -6.12 11.76 28.98
N MET A 296 -6.00 11.49 27.68
CA MET A 296 -6.98 10.68 26.95
C MET A 296 -6.64 9.20 27.09
N LEU A 297 -5.37 8.84 26.90
CA LEU A 297 -4.83 7.52 27.14
C LEU A 297 -4.42 7.33 28.61
N PRO A 298 -4.35 6.09 29.12
CA PRO A 298 -3.84 5.82 30.46
C PRO A 298 -2.42 6.33 30.64
N ILE A 299 -2.16 6.94 31.79
CA ILE A 299 -0.82 7.41 32.14
C ILE A 299 0.04 6.19 32.50
N GLY A 300 1.09 5.95 31.73
CA GLY A 300 2.14 5.00 32.05
C GLY A 300 3.04 5.51 33.18
N LYS A 301 3.82 4.61 33.79
CA LYS A 301 4.83 5.00 34.79
C LYS A 301 6.12 5.39 34.07
N LEU A 302 6.62 6.60 34.32
CA LEU A 302 7.92 7.05 33.78
C LEU A 302 9.04 6.11 34.27
N GLY A 303 10.03 5.87 33.39
CA GLY A 303 11.15 4.97 33.67
C GLY A 303 10.80 3.47 33.65
N VAL A 304 9.55 3.11 33.35
CA VAL A 304 9.13 1.72 33.14
C VAL A 304 9.06 1.45 31.64
N PRO A 305 9.73 0.39 31.13
CA PRO A 305 9.60 -0.02 29.74
C PRO A 305 8.13 -0.27 29.36
N PRO A 306 7.71 0.05 28.14
CA PRO A 306 6.38 -0.30 27.67
C PRO A 306 6.16 -1.82 27.73
N LEU A 307 4.91 -2.22 27.90
CA LEU A 307 4.53 -3.63 27.82
C LEU A 307 4.82 -4.17 26.41
N ALA A 308 4.99 -5.49 26.30
CA ALA A 308 5.08 -6.15 25.00
C ALA A 308 3.85 -5.80 24.13
N PRO A 309 4.01 -5.72 22.80
CA PRO A 309 2.89 -5.48 21.89
C PRO A 309 1.77 -6.50 22.09
N ILE A 310 0.52 -6.04 21.90
CA ILE A 310 -0.63 -6.94 21.88
C ILE A 310 -0.63 -7.65 20.52
N VAL A 311 -0.32 -8.95 20.53
CA VAL A 311 -0.22 -9.80 19.33
C VAL A 311 -1.44 -10.68 19.10
N THR A 312 -2.37 -10.71 20.06
CA THR A 312 -3.64 -11.41 19.98
C THR A 312 -4.74 -10.47 20.46
N PRO A 313 -5.21 -9.55 19.60
CA PRO A 313 -6.20 -8.58 20.02
C PRO A 313 -7.50 -9.30 20.40
N LYS A 314 -8.18 -8.81 21.45
CA LYS A 314 -9.44 -9.41 21.89
C LYS A 314 -10.62 -8.93 21.04
N THR A 315 -10.44 -7.79 20.40
CA THR A 315 -11.36 -7.21 19.43
C THR A 315 -10.61 -7.16 18.10
N MET A 316 -11.17 -7.73 17.03
CA MET A 316 -10.57 -7.72 15.67
C MET A 316 -10.65 -6.31 15.02
N ASN A 317 -10.41 -5.25 15.80
CA ASN A 317 -10.40 -3.86 15.38
C ASN A 317 -9.50 -3.06 16.32
N TRP A 318 -8.46 -2.43 15.77
CA TRP A 318 -7.51 -1.63 16.54
C TRP A 318 -8.17 -0.45 17.26
N GLN A 319 -9.18 0.20 16.65
CA GLN A 319 -9.89 1.33 17.26
C GLN A 319 -10.62 0.89 18.53
N ALA A 320 -11.23 -0.30 18.49
CA ALA A 320 -11.90 -0.88 19.64
C ALA A 320 -10.87 -1.23 20.73
N GLU A 321 -9.70 -1.76 20.37
CA GLU A 321 -8.63 -2.06 21.32
C GLU A 321 -8.08 -0.78 21.97
N VAL A 322 -7.87 0.30 21.20
CA VAL A 322 -7.49 1.62 21.73
C VAL A 322 -8.59 2.20 22.62
N TRP A 323 -9.86 2.11 22.20
CA TRP A 323 -11.01 2.61 22.98
C TRP A 323 -11.12 1.93 24.34
N ARG A 324 -10.84 0.62 24.40
CA ARG A 324 -10.82 -0.14 25.67
C ARG A 324 -9.73 0.36 26.62
N GLN A 325 -8.70 1.01 26.09
CA GLN A 325 -7.64 1.61 26.88
C GLN A 325 -7.96 3.03 27.35
N ILE A 326 -8.81 3.79 26.66
CA ILE A 326 -9.11 5.20 27.01
C ILE A 326 -9.43 5.36 28.50
N TYR A 327 -8.76 6.33 29.11
CA TYR A 327 -8.88 6.61 30.53
C TYR A 327 -10.30 7.05 30.90
N HIS A 328 -10.81 6.50 32.00
CA HIS A 328 -12.04 6.96 32.64
C HIS A 328 -11.82 7.16 34.15
N PRO A 329 -12.26 8.30 34.73
CA PRO A 329 -12.11 8.59 36.16
C PRO A 329 -12.72 7.53 37.09
N ASN A 330 -13.81 6.90 36.66
CA ASN A 330 -14.44 5.81 37.41
C ASN A 330 -13.72 4.46 37.12
N PRO A 331 -13.11 3.81 38.12
CA PRO A 331 -12.34 2.58 37.94
C PRO A 331 -13.21 1.39 37.51
N LEU A 332 -14.49 1.33 37.90
CA LEU A 332 -15.42 0.28 37.45
C LEU A 332 -15.70 0.38 35.95
N ILE A 333 -15.84 1.61 35.44
CA ILE A 333 -16.05 1.84 34.01
C ILE A 333 -14.79 1.51 33.21
N THR A 334 -13.62 1.88 33.73
CA THR A 334 -12.33 1.46 33.15
C THR A 334 -12.19 -0.06 33.14
N TRP A 335 -12.58 -0.75 34.21
CA TRP A 335 -12.55 -2.21 34.28
C TRP A 335 -13.55 -2.86 33.30
N LEU A 336 -14.79 -2.37 33.24
CA LEU A 336 -15.82 -2.86 32.31
C LEU A 336 -15.39 -2.66 30.85
N ARG A 337 -14.86 -1.48 30.49
CA ARG A 337 -14.32 -1.24 29.14
C ARG A 337 -13.18 -2.19 28.81
N ARG A 338 -12.25 -2.40 29.76
CA ARG A 338 -11.09 -3.27 29.55
C ARG A 338 -11.41 -4.76 29.52
N TRP A 339 -12.42 -5.25 30.23
CA TRP A 339 -12.61 -6.70 30.41
C TRP A 339 -14.02 -7.20 30.12
N GLY A 340 -14.99 -6.30 30.01
CA GLY A 340 -16.37 -6.63 29.70
C GLY A 340 -16.55 -7.07 28.24
N PRO A 341 -17.53 -7.95 27.96
CA PRO A 341 -17.90 -8.31 26.59
C PRO A 341 -18.26 -7.08 25.75
N GLU A 342 -17.87 -7.07 24.47
CA GLU A 342 -18.12 -5.98 23.53
C GLU A 342 -19.59 -5.52 23.53
N LYS A 343 -20.51 -6.50 23.42
CA LYS A 343 -21.96 -6.26 23.41
C LYS A 343 -22.48 -5.63 24.71
N LEU A 344 -21.86 -5.95 25.84
CA LEU A 344 -22.22 -5.37 27.14
C LEU A 344 -21.74 -3.92 27.21
N ASN A 345 -20.50 -3.66 26.79
CA ASN A 345 -19.94 -2.31 26.76
C ASN A 345 -20.75 -1.38 25.84
N GLN A 346 -21.12 -1.82 24.64
CA GLN A 346 -21.97 -1.06 23.71
C GLN A 346 -23.34 -0.71 24.32
N LYS A 347 -23.98 -1.64 25.03
CA LYS A 347 -25.27 -1.40 25.70
C LYS A 347 -25.18 -0.46 26.89
N LEU A 348 -24.07 -0.49 27.63
CA LEU A 348 -23.85 0.36 28.79
C LEU A 348 -23.41 1.78 28.40
N GLU A 349 -22.75 1.94 27.26
CA GLU A 349 -22.13 3.20 26.81
C GLU A 349 -23.06 4.43 26.83
N PRO A 350 -24.33 4.35 26.38
CA PRO A 350 -25.26 5.48 26.46
C PRO A 350 -25.62 5.90 27.90
N TRP A 351 -25.45 5.00 28.86
CA TRP A 351 -25.80 5.20 30.27
C TRP A 351 -24.60 5.62 31.13
N LEU A 352 -23.37 5.43 30.65
CA LEU A 352 -22.14 5.82 31.35
C LEU A 352 -22.12 7.31 31.74
N PRO A 353 -22.54 8.28 30.89
CA PRO A 353 -22.59 9.69 31.28
C PRO A 353 -23.61 9.99 32.40
N ARG A 354 -24.66 9.17 32.53
CA ARG A 354 -25.70 9.31 33.58
C ARG A 354 -25.21 8.75 34.91
N LEU A 355 -24.54 7.60 34.90
CA LEU A 355 -23.88 7.02 36.07
C LEU A 355 -22.73 7.90 36.58
N ALA A 356 -22.01 8.53 35.65
CA ALA A 356 -20.98 9.53 35.93
C ALA A 356 -21.49 10.74 36.73
N LYS A 357 -22.63 11.33 36.35
CA LYS A 357 -23.24 12.47 37.05
C LYS A 357 -23.59 12.18 38.52
N LEU A 358 -23.92 10.93 38.86
CA LEU A 358 -24.24 10.52 40.24
C LEU A 358 -23.00 10.50 41.16
N THR A 359 -21.79 10.48 40.59
CA THR A 359 -20.52 10.35 41.34
C THR A 359 -19.73 11.65 41.50
N GLY A 360 -20.23 12.78 40.99
CA GLY A 360 -19.59 14.10 41.14
C GLY A 360 -18.24 14.29 40.43
N ALA A 361 -17.76 13.30 39.65
CA ALA A 361 -16.47 13.40 38.96
C ALA A 361 -16.55 14.32 37.73
N ASN A 362 -15.53 15.18 37.55
CA ASN A 362 -15.36 16.05 36.40
C ASN A 362 -14.80 15.24 35.21
N TYR A 363 -15.68 14.84 34.29
CA TYR A 363 -15.29 13.95 33.22
C TYR A 363 -14.62 14.65 32.02
N SER A 364 -13.76 13.88 31.35
CA SER A 364 -13.16 14.13 30.04
C SER A 364 -14.24 14.31 28.94
N ILE A 365 -14.01 15.17 27.93
CA ILE A 365 -14.94 15.30 26.79
C ILE A 365 -15.12 13.96 26.05
N LEU A 366 -14.10 13.09 26.07
CA LEU A 366 -14.13 11.75 25.48
C LEU A 366 -14.96 10.74 26.27
N SER A 367 -15.26 10.99 27.55
CA SER A 367 -16.23 10.16 28.26
C SER A 367 -17.66 10.33 27.72
N ARG A 368 -17.87 11.34 26.88
CA ARG A 368 -19.14 11.65 26.21
C ARG A 368 -19.13 11.26 24.73
N LEU A 369 -17.97 10.95 24.17
CA LEU A 369 -17.85 10.45 22.80
C LEU A 369 -18.28 8.98 22.79
N ARG A 370 -19.13 8.64 21.83
CA ARG A 370 -19.52 7.25 21.56
C ARG A 370 -18.41 6.58 20.76
N ARG A 371 -18.34 5.25 20.84
CA ARG A 371 -17.51 4.47 19.92
C ARG A 371 -17.84 4.81 18.46
N PRO A 372 -16.85 4.83 17.56
CA PRO A 372 -17.11 4.84 16.13
C PRO A 372 -18.03 3.65 15.76
N GLY A 373 -19.16 3.91 15.10
CA GLY A 373 -20.13 2.89 14.68
C GLY A 373 -21.36 2.68 15.57
N GLY A 374 -21.74 3.65 16.42
CA GLY A 374 -22.99 3.59 17.23
C GLY A 374 -23.62 4.93 17.60
#